data_AF-A0A0M2HGT4-F1
#
_entry.id   AF-A0A0M2HGT4-F1
#
_cell.length_a   1.000
_cell.length_b   1.000
_cell.length_c   1.000
_cell.angle_alpha   90.00
_cell.angle_beta   90.00
_cell.angle_gamma   90.00
#
_symmetry.space_group_name_H-M   'P 1'
#
loop_
_entity.id
_entity.type
_entity.pdbx_description
1 polymer ?
#
loop_
_entity_poly.entity_id
_entity_poly.type
_entity_poly.pdbx_seq_one_letter_code
_entity_poly.pdbx_strand_id
1 'polypeptide(L)'
;MIEEMRMQGLGVIADAVLPLGPGFTAITGETGAGKTMVVTGLGLLLGQRADSGAVRAGAAQASVAGVWIVPEQGAVADIVTDAGGELEPAGGGAAELYVSRTLSAEGRSRASVGGRAAPAGVLSALAEELVVVHGQSEQLRLKSATAQRDALDRFGGAPIAAALAAYSESFARWRALDAEITDITQNRDRRAEEAARLREALALIEATAPEPGEDEELTTRAERLANAEELRLAASVAHGALSNEEGEPDVLALIGEARRVLERASDSALTEIAQALADVGYRVADIAGQLSAYLADLDESGPHELAAVEERRAALGVLIRAHGSLEQALELWQTGSLRLAELHDDDDRLGRLEAERDAVRAELDEHAAALTAARSDAAARLGAAVSAELHDLAMPDARLEVSVTPGAESTHGRDDVAILLAPHPGAEPRPVGKGASGGELSRVMLAIEVVIAGTDPVPTFVFDEVDAGIGGAAAIEVGRRLARLAENSQVIAVTHLAQVAAFAGNHLSVVKANDGAVTASSVRRLEGAEREAEMARLLSGLADSDAAITHARELLSLGAPAA
;
A
#
# COMPACT_ATOMS: atom_id res chain seq x y z
N MET A 1 -2.71 32.97 -4.91
CA MET A 1 -3.86 33.71 -5.49
C MET A 1 -3.68 33.83 -7.00
N ILE A 2 -4.77 33.96 -7.75
CA ILE A 2 -4.77 34.19 -9.21
C ILE A 2 -4.65 35.68 -9.47
N GLU A 3 -3.58 36.11 -10.14
CA GLU A 3 -3.40 37.51 -10.53
C GLU A 3 -4.25 37.83 -11.77
N GLU A 4 -4.09 37.01 -12.82
CA GLU A 4 -4.73 37.19 -14.11
C GLU A 4 -5.14 35.84 -14.72
N MET A 5 -6.26 35.81 -15.44
CA MET A 5 -6.63 34.71 -16.32
C MET A 5 -6.90 35.19 -17.75
N ARG A 6 -6.32 34.53 -18.74
CA ARG A 6 -6.58 34.77 -20.17
C ARG A 6 -7.25 33.55 -20.81
N MET A 7 -8.27 33.81 -21.64
CA MET A 7 -8.99 32.78 -22.39
C MET A 7 -9.08 33.14 -23.86
N GLN A 8 -8.88 32.17 -24.74
CA GLN A 8 -9.02 32.34 -26.19
C GLN A 8 -9.78 31.18 -26.80
N GLY A 9 -10.70 31.48 -27.72
CA GLY A 9 -11.44 30.47 -28.48
C GLY A 9 -12.32 29.53 -27.65
N LEU A 10 -12.75 29.93 -26.45
CA LEU A 10 -13.53 29.10 -25.52
C LEU A 10 -15.02 29.46 -25.59
N GLY A 11 -15.85 28.59 -26.18
CA GLY A 11 -17.29 28.77 -26.32
C GLY A 11 -17.64 30.08 -27.03
N VAL A 12 -18.30 31.00 -26.32
CA VAL A 12 -18.64 32.34 -26.84
C VAL A 12 -17.48 33.34 -26.75
N ILE A 13 -16.38 32.99 -26.09
CA ILE A 13 -15.20 33.85 -25.86
C ILE A 13 -14.21 33.68 -27.03
N ALA A 14 -13.88 34.79 -27.70
CA ALA A 14 -12.85 34.86 -28.74
C ALA A 14 -11.47 35.08 -28.12
N ASP A 15 -11.34 36.12 -27.31
CA ASP A 15 -10.18 36.45 -26.47
C ASP A 15 -10.74 37.21 -25.27
N ALA A 16 -10.22 36.99 -24.06
CA ALA A 16 -10.61 37.71 -22.85
C ALA A 16 -9.47 37.66 -21.84
N VAL A 17 -9.24 38.77 -21.15
CA VAL A 17 -8.29 38.90 -20.04
C VAL A 17 -9.06 39.34 -18.81
N LEU A 18 -8.91 38.59 -17.71
CA LEU A 18 -9.60 38.80 -16.44
C LEU A 18 -8.56 39.19 -15.39
N PRO A 19 -8.45 40.49 -15.05
CA PRO A 19 -7.64 40.92 -13.91
C PRO A 19 -8.42 40.59 -12.63
N LEU A 20 -7.99 39.53 -11.93
CA LEU A 20 -8.69 39.02 -10.75
C LEU A 20 -8.12 39.68 -9.49
N GLY A 21 -6.83 39.49 -9.23
CA GLY A 21 -6.14 40.09 -8.09
C GLY A 21 -6.69 39.68 -6.71
N PRO A 22 -6.10 40.16 -5.60
CA PRO A 22 -6.53 39.79 -4.25
C PRO A 22 -7.92 40.31 -3.88
N GLY A 23 -8.48 39.76 -2.80
CA GLY A 23 -9.76 40.19 -2.24
C GLY A 23 -10.96 39.63 -3.01
N PHE A 24 -12.08 40.36 -2.98
CA PHE A 24 -13.34 39.90 -3.54
C PHE A 24 -13.57 40.44 -4.96
N THR A 25 -13.54 39.53 -5.94
CA THR A 25 -13.94 39.79 -7.33
C THR A 25 -15.35 39.28 -7.61
N ALA A 26 -16.26 40.17 -8.03
CA ALA A 26 -17.58 39.79 -8.55
C ALA A 26 -17.59 39.84 -10.09
N ILE A 27 -18.09 38.78 -10.71
CA ILE A 27 -18.24 38.66 -12.17
C ILE A 27 -19.72 38.69 -12.52
N THR A 28 -20.16 39.78 -13.15
CA THR A 28 -21.54 40.01 -13.58
C THR A 28 -21.64 40.11 -15.10
N GLY A 29 -22.85 40.33 -15.61
CA GLY A 29 -23.07 40.51 -17.04
C GLY A 29 -24.44 40.04 -17.50
N GLU A 30 -24.72 40.22 -18.78
CA GLU A 30 -26.03 39.95 -19.38
C GLU A 30 -26.22 38.47 -19.76
N THR A 31 -25.13 37.72 -19.93
CA THR A 31 -25.21 36.38 -20.53
C THR A 31 -24.83 35.28 -19.56
N GLY A 32 -25.70 34.25 -19.46
CA GLY A 32 -25.34 33.00 -18.79
C GLY A 32 -24.12 32.34 -19.43
N ALA A 33 -24.08 32.28 -20.77
CA ALA A 33 -23.00 31.64 -21.51
C ALA A 33 -21.61 32.24 -21.24
N GLY A 34 -21.46 33.58 -21.17
CA GLY A 34 -20.16 34.21 -20.92
C GLY A 34 -19.62 33.90 -19.52
N LYS A 35 -20.49 33.98 -18.51
CA LYS A 35 -20.16 33.66 -17.12
C LYS A 35 -19.82 32.17 -16.93
N THR A 36 -20.62 31.27 -17.51
CA THR A 36 -20.33 29.83 -17.50
C THR A 36 -18.99 29.50 -18.16
N MET A 37 -18.60 30.22 -19.23
CA MET A 37 -17.29 30.02 -19.86
C MET A 37 -16.13 30.49 -18.97
N VAL A 38 -16.32 31.51 -18.13
CA VAL A 38 -15.30 31.90 -17.12
C VAL A 38 -15.08 30.77 -16.11
N VAL A 39 -16.16 30.21 -15.57
CA VAL A 39 -16.09 29.07 -14.64
C VAL A 39 -15.47 27.84 -15.31
N THR A 40 -15.85 27.58 -16.57
CA THR A 40 -15.26 26.51 -17.38
C THR A 40 -13.77 26.73 -17.58
N GLY A 41 -13.34 27.97 -17.85
CA GLY A 41 -11.94 28.34 -17.99
C GLY A 41 -11.13 28.06 -16.72
N LEU A 42 -11.65 28.48 -15.57
CA LEU A 42 -11.06 28.15 -14.27
C LEU A 42 -10.99 26.62 -14.07
N GLY A 43 -12.08 25.89 -14.32
CA GLY A 43 -12.09 24.43 -14.22
C GLY A 43 -11.02 23.76 -15.09
N LEU A 44 -10.79 24.27 -16.31
CA LEU A 44 -9.74 23.77 -17.20
C LEU A 44 -8.34 23.98 -16.63
N LEU A 45 -8.06 25.14 -16.02
CA LEU A 45 -6.79 25.42 -15.35
C LEU A 45 -6.58 24.53 -14.12
N LEU A 46 -7.66 24.10 -13.48
CA LEU A 46 -7.67 23.20 -12.32
C LEU A 46 -7.66 21.71 -12.69
N GLY A 47 -7.38 21.38 -13.96
CA GLY A 47 -7.25 20.00 -14.41
C GLY A 47 -8.57 19.25 -14.63
N GLN A 48 -9.73 19.91 -14.56
CA GLN A 48 -11.03 19.25 -14.82
C GLN A 48 -11.10 18.63 -16.23
N ARG A 49 -12.03 17.71 -16.46
CA ARG A 49 -12.14 17.05 -17.77
C ARG A 49 -12.44 18.08 -18.86
N ALA A 50 -11.64 18.04 -19.92
CA ALA A 50 -11.86 18.89 -21.07
C ALA A 50 -12.90 18.30 -22.03
N ASP A 51 -13.81 19.14 -22.50
CA ASP A 51 -14.77 18.81 -23.55
C ASP A 51 -14.41 19.57 -24.83
N SER A 52 -14.27 18.87 -25.96
CA SER A 52 -14.07 19.49 -27.27
C SER A 52 -15.22 20.41 -27.67
N GLY A 53 -16.43 20.18 -27.14
CA GLY A 53 -17.59 21.07 -27.31
C GLY A 53 -17.39 22.46 -26.70
N ALA A 54 -16.42 22.64 -25.80
CA ALA A 54 -16.04 23.94 -25.28
C ALA A 54 -15.21 24.77 -26.28
N VAL A 55 -14.70 24.18 -27.36
CA VAL A 55 -13.99 24.93 -28.41
C VAL A 55 -15.00 25.74 -29.22
N ARG A 56 -14.71 27.04 -29.39
CA ARG A 56 -15.56 27.96 -30.15
C ARG A 56 -15.79 27.43 -31.57
N ALA A 57 -17.04 27.51 -32.03
CA ALA A 57 -17.39 27.14 -33.39
C ALA A 57 -16.54 27.92 -34.42
N GLY A 58 -15.88 27.18 -35.32
CA GLY A 58 -14.98 27.73 -36.34
C GLY A 58 -13.54 27.97 -35.87
N ALA A 59 -13.21 27.77 -34.59
CA ALA A 59 -11.84 27.81 -34.10
C ALA A 59 -11.19 26.41 -34.15
N ALA A 60 -9.89 26.36 -34.46
CA ALA A 60 -9.13 25.11 -34.44
C ALA A 60 -8.81 24.61 -33.02
N GLN A 61 -8.70 25.55 -32.07
CA GLN A 61 -8.37 25.28 -30.67
C GLN A 61 -8.90 26.38 -29.74
N ALA A 62 -9.01 26.04 -28.46
CA ALA A 62 -9.21 26.95 -27.34
C ALA A 62 -7.98 26.90 -26.42
N SER A 63 -7.66 28.00 -25.74
CA SER A 63 -6.61 28.04 -24.72
C SER A 63 -7.03 28.85 -23.52
N VAL A 64 -6.65 28.39 -22.33
CA VAL A 64 -6.80 29.11 -21.08
C VAL A 64 -5.45 29.17 -20.40
N ALA A 65 -5.04 30.34 -19.95
CA ALA A 65 -3.82 30.58 -19.20
C ALA A 65 -4.13 31.38 -17.94
N GLY A 66 -3.39 31.15 -16.88
CA GLY A 66 -3.46 31.95 -15.66
C GLY A 66 -2.09 32.17 -15.06
N VAL A 67 -1.98 33.25 -14.30
CA VAL A 67 -0.80 33.59 -13.49
C VAL A 67 -1.22 33.56 -12.04
N TRP A 68 -0.52 32.76 -11.23
CA TRP A 68 -0.71 32.70 -9.80
C TRP A 68 0.47 33.32 -9.07
N ILE A 69 0.19 34.04 -7.99
CA ILE A 69 1.18 34.38 -6.97
C ILE A 69 1.15 33.29 -5.90
N VAL A 70 2.27 32.62 -5.71
CA VAL A 70 2.46 31.49 -4.79
C VAL A 70 3.72 31.69 -3.95
N PRO A 71 3.86 31.03 -2.78
CA PRO A 71 5.13 31.03 -2.05
C PRO A 71 6.27 30.44 -2.90
N GLU A 72 7.49 30.95 -2.74
CA GLU A 72 8.69 30.43 -3.43
C GLU A 72 9.05 28.98 -3.05
N GLN A 73 8.52 28.49 -1.92
CA GLN A 73 8.82 27.19 -1.32
C GLN A 73 7.54 26.54 -0.80
N GLY A 74 7.52 25.21 -0.71
CA GLY A 74 6.39 24.42 -0.20
C GLY A 74 5.76 23.52 -1.26
N ALA A 75 4.62 22.91 -0.93
CA ALA A 75 3.99 21.86 -1.75
C ALA A 75 3.78 22.26 -3.23
N VAL A 76 3.32 23.50 -3.48
CA VAL A 76 3.15 24.01 -4.85
C VAL A 76 4.49 24.08 -5.60
N ALA A 77 5.55 24.56 -4.96
CA ALA A 77 6.88 24.65 -5.57
C ALA A 77 7.47 23.27 -5.85
N ASP A 78 7.25 22.30 -4.94
CA ASP A 78 7.68 20.91 -5.10
C ASP A 78 6.97 20.26 -6.31
N ILE A 79 5.64 20.40 -6.40
CA ILE A 79 4.85 19.87 -7.53
C ILE A 79 5.32 20.47 -8.88
N VAL A 80 5.58 21.77 -8.93
CA VAL A 80 6.07 22.45 -10.14
C VAL A 80 7.46 21.93 -10.53
N THR A 81 8.36 21.79 -9.56
CA THR A 81 9.73 21.31 -9.77
C THR A 81 9.75 19.86 -10.24
N ASP A 82 8.93 18.99 -9.63
CA ASP A 82 8.80 17.58 -10.01
C ASP A 82 8.24 17.41 -11.43
N ALA A 83 7.36 18.32 -11.86
CA ALA A 83 6.88 18.39 -13.23
C ALA A 83 7.91 18.99 -14.22
N GLY A 84 9.07 19.43 -13.72
CA GLY A 84 10.14 20.07 -14.48
C GLY A 84 9.85 21.51 -14.89
N GLY A 85 8.86 22.16 -14.28
CA GLY A 85 8.49 23.57 -14.47
C GLY A 85 9.34 24.53 -13.64
N GLU A 86 9.22 25.82 -13.93
CA GLU A 86 9.96 26.89 -13.24
C GLU A 86 8.98 27.91 -12.62
N LEU A 87 9.35 28.45 -11.46
CA LEU A 87 8.67 29.56 -10.79
C LEU A 87 9.49 30.85 -11.01
N GLU A 88 8.84 31.95 -11.38
CA GLU A 88 9.52 33.24 -11.57
C GLU A 88 9.48 34.06 -10.27
N PRO A 89 10.62 34.46 -9.68
CA PRO A 89 10.61 35.22 -8.43
C PRO A 89 9.88 36.57 -8.56
N ALA A 90 8.87 36.79 -7.72
CA ALA A 90 8.10 38.04 -7.63
C ALA A 90 8.60 38.95 -6.48
N GLY A 91 9.50 38.44 -5.64
CA GLY A 91 10.04 39.14 -4.47
C GLY A 91 9.20 38.94 -3.21
N GLY A 92 9.79 39.24 -2.05
CA GLY A 92 9.11 39.08 -0.75
C GLY A 92 8.81 37.63 -0.35
N GLY A 93 9.51 36.65 -0.93
CA GLY A 93 9.26 35.22 -0.71
C GLY A 93 8.10 34.64 -1.54
N ALA A 94 7.63 35.40 -2.54
CA ALA A 94 6.60 34.97 -3.48
C ALA A 94 7.15 34.82 -4.91
N ALA A 95 6.51 33.96 -5.69
CA ALA A 95 6.83 33.69 -7.08
C ALA A 95 5.56 33.66 -7.96
N GLU A 96 5.74 33.97 -9.23
CA GLU A 96 4.74 33.81 -10.28
C GLU A 96 4.80 32.40 -10.85
N LEU A 97 3.64 31.74 -10.86
CA LEU A 97 3.40 30.45 -11.48
C LEU A 97 2.50 30.64 -12.70
N TYR A 98 3.05 30.35 -13.88
CA TYR A 98 2.26 30.28 -15.11
C TYR A 98 1.67 28.89 -15.31
N VAL A 99 0.35 28.80 -15.47
CA VAL A 99 -0.34 27.56 -15.82
C VAL A 99 -1.17 27.80 -17.06
N SER A 100 -1.12 26.88 -18.03
CA SER A 100 -2.01 26.97 -19.19
C SER A 100 -2.47 25.63 -19.72
N ARG A 101 -3.61 25.63 -20.38
CA ARG A 101 -4.22 24.46 -21.02
C ARG A 101 -4.77 24.82 -22.38
N THR A 102 -4.46 23.99 -23.38
CA THR A 102 -4.93 24.14 -24.76
C THR A 102 -5.75 22.91 -25.15
N LEU A 103 -6.87 23.14 -25.81
CA LEU A 103 -7.82 22.13 -26.29
C LEU A 103 -8.00 22.27 -27.79
N SER A 104 -7.75 21.21 -28.55
CA SER A 104 -8.07 21.17 -29.97
C SER A 104 -9.54 20.78 -30.19
N ALA A 105 -10.14 21.28 -31.26
CA ALA A 105 -11.45 20.81 -31.74
C ALA A 105 -11.47 19.29 -32.03
N GLU A 106 -10.31 18.68 -32.27
CA GLU A 106 -10.14 17.23 -32.46
C GLU A 106 -10.10 16.43 -31.14
N GLY A 107 -10.26 17.10 -29.98
CA GLY A 107 -10.29 16.47 -28.65
C GLY A 107 -8.94 16.29 -27.96
N ARG A 108 -7.84 16.70 -28.60
CA ARG A 108 -6.51 16.69 -27.94
C ARG A 108 -6.39 17.82 -26.93
N SER A 109 -5.99 17.49 -25.70
CA SER A 109 -5.71 18.44 -24.62
C SER A 109 -4.23 18.44 -24.28
N ARG A 110 -3.64 19.63 -24.08
CA ARG A 110 -2.26 19.82 -23.60
C ARG A 110 -2.27 20.77 -22.43
N ALA A 111 -1.52 20.47 -21.38
CA ALA A 111 -1.33 21.34 -20.23
C ALA A 111 0.14 21.73 -20.09
N SER A 112 0.37 22.88 -19.47
CA SER A 112 1.70 23.35 -19.10
C SER A 112 1.67 24.02 -17.74
N VAL A 113 2.77 23.85 -17.00
CA VAL A 113 3.01 24.34 -15.65
C VAL A 113 4.42 24.91 -15.63
N GLY A 114 4.60 26.15 -15.18
CA GLY A 114 5.92 26.79 -15.13
C GLY A 114 6.64 26.81 -16.48
N GLY A 115 5.88 27.04 -17.57
CA GLY A 115 6.41 27.07 -18.94
C GLY A 115 6.69 25.70 -19.58
N ARG A 116 6.44 24.59 -18.87
CA ARG A 116 6.80 23.23 -19.33
C ARG A 116 5.56 22.35 -19.48
N ALA A 117 5.58 21.44 -20.44
CA ALA A 117 4.44 20.56 -20.69
C ALA A 117 4.25 19.58 -19.52
N ALA A 118 3.02 19.46 -19.02
CA ALA A 118 2.69 18.62 -17.87
C ALA A 118 1.43 17.77 -18.15
N PRO A 119 1.30 16.58 -17.54
CA PRO A 119 0.05 15.83 -17.51
C PRO A 119 -1.08 16.61 -16.81
N ALA A 120 -2.33 16.35 -17.20
CA ALA A 120 -3.49 16.98 -16.55
C ALA A 120 -3.59 16.66 -15.05
N GLY A 121 -3.06 15.51 -14.61
CA GLY A 121 -3.00 15.16 -13.19
C GLY A 121 -2.15 16.10 -12.34
N VAL A 122 -1.11 16.73 -12.93
CA VAL A 122 -0.32 17.75 -12.24
C VAL A 122 -1.16 19.01 -12.00
N LEU A 123 -1.99 19.40 -12.96
CA LEU A 123 -2.94 20.50 -12.77
C LEU A 123 -3.93 20.20 -11.65
N SER A 124 -4.40 18.96 -11.54
CA SER A 124 -5.31 18.55 -10.45
C SER A 124 -4.62 18.59 -9.09
N ALA A 125 -3.37 18.14 -8.99
CA ALA A 125 -2.59 18.24 -7.75
C ALA A 125 -2.34 19.70 -7.34
N LEU A 126 -1.99 20.57 -8.29
CA LEU A 126 -1.87 22.01 -8.03
C LEU A 126 -3.19 22.65 -7.63
N ALA A 127 -4.30 22.23 -8.24
CA ALA A 127 -5.62 22.75 -7.92
C ALA A 127 -6.00 22.51 -6.45
N GLU A 128 -5.66 21.33 -5.91
CA GLU A 128 -5.94 20.98 -4.51
C GLU A 128 -5.27 21.93 -3.51
N GLU A 129 -4.10 22.48 -3.86
CA GLU A 129 -3.36 23.45 -3.04
C GLU A 129 -3.77 24.91 -3.28
N LEU A 130 -4.23 25.24 -4.50
CA LEU A 130 -4.37 26.64 -4.93
C LEU A 130 -5.80 27.18 -4.89
N VAL A 131 -6.80 26.34 -5.16
CA VAL A 131 -8.18 26.80 -5.38
C VAL A 131 -9.21 25.79 -4.87
N VAL A 132 -10.20 26.30 -4.13
CA VAL A 132 -11.45 25.58 -3.82
C VAL A 132 -12.58 26.16 -4.69
N VAL A 133 -13.35 25.31 -5.36
CA VAL A 133 -14.35 25.73 -6.37
C VAL A 133 -15.75 25.27 -6.00
N HIS A 134 -16.52 26.16 -5.39
CA HIS A 134 -17.90 25.94 -5.01
C HIS A 134 -18.84 26.15 -6.20
N GLY A 135 -19.39 25.05 -6.73
CA GLY A 135 -20.41 25.04 -7.78
C GLY A 135 -21.16 23.71 -7.85
N GLN A 136 -21.93 23.46 -8.90
CA GLN A 136 -22.74 22.23 -9.05
C GLN A 136 -21.90 20.94 -8.92
N SER A 137 -20.63 20.97 -9.33
CA SER A 137 -19.71 19.84 -9.25
C SER A 137 -19.19 19.57 -7.84
N GLU A 138 -19.00 20.59 -7.01
CA GLU A 138 -18.43 20.45 -5.66
C GLU A 138 -19.50 20.22 -4.58
N GLN A 139 -20.76 20.57 -4.87
CA GLN A 139 -21.91 20.03 -4.13
C GLN A 139 -21.88 18.49 -4.05
N LEU A 140 -21.16 17.79 -4.94
CA LEU A 140 -20.91 16.34 -4.87
C LEU A 140 -19.71 15.96 -4.00
N ARG A 141 -18.68 16.81 -3.86
CA ARG A 141 -17.42 16.49 -3.14
C ARG A 141 -17.63 16.42 -1.63
N LEU A 142 -18.35 17.39 -1.06
CA LEU A 142 -18.80 17.38 0.36
C LEU A 142 -19.88 16.33 0.65
N LYS A 143 -20.33 15.54 -0.34
CA LYS A 143 -21.11 14.31 -0.09
C LYS A 143 -20.22 13.11 0.24
N SER A 144 -18.92 13.17 -0.07
CA SER A 144 -18.00 12.07 0.21
C SER A 144 -17.56 12.09 1.68
N ALA A 145 -17.44 10.92 2.29
CA ALA A 145 -16.94 10.77 3.65
C ALA A 145 -15.51 11.31 3.80
N THR A 146 -14.67 11.11 2.77
CA THR A 146 -13.31 11.65 2.71
C THR A 146 -13.29 13.17 2.86
N ALA A 147 -14.02 13.91 2.02
CA ALA A 147 -14.02 15.37 2.09
C ALA A 147 -14.61 15.91 3.41
N GLN A 148 -15.60 15.22 3.98
CA GLN A 148 -16.17 15.60 5.28
C GLN A 148 -15.17 15.42 6.43
N ARG A 149 -14.41 14.32 6.43
CA ARG A 149 -13.32 14.10 7.37
C ARG A 149 -12.21 15.15 7.18
N ASP A 150 -11.78 15.38 5.95
CA ASP A 150 -10.70 16.33 5.67
C ASP A 150 -11.12 17.78 6.03
N ALA A 151 -12.40 18.14 5.85
CA ALA A 151 -12.94 19.41 6.33
C ALA A 151 -12.90 19.54 7.86
N LEU A 152 -13.26 18.48 8.60
CA LEU A 152 -13.16 18.45 10.05
C LEU A 152 -11.71 18.51 10.53
N ASP A 153 -10.82 17.74 9.90
CA ASP A 153 -9.41 17.66 10.25
C ASP A 153 -8.70 19.00 10.01
N ARG A 154 -9.00 19.68 8.89
CA ARG A 154 -8.51 21.06 8.62
C ARG A 154 -8.99 22.06 9.68
N PHE A 155 -10.27 22.03 10.03
CA PHE A 155 -10.80 22.90 11.09
C PHE A 155 -10.17 22.60 12.47
N GLY A 156 -9.95 21.33 12.78
CA GLY A 156 -9.30 20.93 14.03
C GLY A 156 -7.82 21.29 14.09
N GLY A 157 -7.16 21.51 12.95
CA GLY A 157 -5.83 22.07 12.83
C GLY A 157 -4.74 21.22 13.50
N ALA A 158 -3.75 21.90 14.10
CA ALA A 158 -2.56 21.26 14.68
C ALA A 158 -2.85 20.11 15.68
N PRO A 159 -3.84 20.20 16.60
CA PRO A 159 -4.20 19.07 17.46
C PRO A 159 -4.57 17.78 16.71
N ILE A 160 -5.39 17.88 15.67
CA ILE A 160 -5.76 16.71 14.86
C ILE A 160 -4.58 16.25 14.03
N ALA A 161 -3.84 17.16 13.40
CA ALA A 161 -2.68 16.82 12.59
C ALA A 161 -1.62 16.04 13.39
N ALA A 162 -1.34 16.45 14.63
CA ALA A 162 -0.41 15.77 15.53
C ALA A 162 -0.92 14.37 15.93
N ALA A 163 -2.20 14.25 16.29
CA ALA A 163 -2.80 12.95 16.65
C ALA A 163 -2.85 12.00 15.45
N LEU A 164 -3.14 12.51 14.26
CA LEU A 164 -3.16 11.75 13.01
C LEU A 164 -1.76 11.24 12.66
N ALA A 165 -0.72 12.08 12.78
CA ALA A 165 0.65 11.66 12.51
C ALA A 165 1.10 10.51 13.42
N ALA A 166 0.85 10.61 14.73
CA ALA A 166 1.17 9.56 15.70
C ALA A 166 0.41 8.24 15.40
N TYR A 167 -0.88 8.36 15.05
CA TYR A 167 -1.69 7.23 14.62
C TYR A 167 -1.12 6.57 13.35
N SER A 168 -0.84 7.35 12.30
CA SER A 168 -0.37 6.84 11.02
C SER A 168 0.99 6.14 11.14
N GLU A 169 1.90 6.66 11.97
CA GLU A 169 3.19 6.01 12.27
C GLU A 169 2.99 4.65 12.94
N SER A 170 2.15 4.60 13.98
CA SER A 170 1.86 3.36 14.72
C SER A 170 1.13 2.34 13.84
N PHE A 171 0.22 2.81 12.98
CA PHE A 171 -0.51 1.96 12.04
C PHE A 171 0.42 1.34 11.00
N ALA A 172 1.37 2.12 10.46
CA ALA A 172 2.36 1.62 9.52
C ALA A 172 3.28 0.56 10.16
N ARG A 173 3.77 0.81 11.39
CA ARG A 173 4.56 -0.16 12.16
C ARG A 173 3.79 -1.44 12.44
N TRP A 174 2.53 -1.33 12.89
CA TRP A 174 1.67 -2.48 13.15
C TRP A 174 1.43 -3.31 11.88
N ARG A 175 1.13 -2.67 10.75
CA ARG A 175 0.94 -3.36 9.46
C ARG A 175 2.19 -4.08 8.97
N ALA A 176 3.37 -3.49 9.18
CA ALA A 176 4.64 -4.12 8.82
C ALA A 176 4.90 -5.38 9.65
N LEU A 177 4.72 -5.31 10.98
CA LEU A 177 4.86 -6.45 11.89
C LEU A 177 3.83 -7.55 11.57
N ASP A 178 2.57 -7.18 11.33
CA ASP A 178 1.51 -8.13 10.98
C ASP A 178 1.80 -8.86 9.65
N ALA A 179 2.34 -8.16 8.66
CA ALA A 179 2.77 -8.76 7.40
C ALA A 179 3.94 -9.73 7.57
N GLU A 180 4.94 -9.36 8.38
CA GLU A 180 6.09 -10.21 8.69
C GLU A 180 5.68 -11.48 9.47
N ILE A 181 4.84 -11.32 10.49
CA ILE A 181 4.27 -12.45 11.24
C ILE A 181 3.46 -13.37 10.33
N THR A 182 2.65 -12.79 9.42
CA THR A 182 1.86 -13.57 8.48
C THR A 182 2.75 -14.40 7.55
N ASP A 183 3.83 -13.83 7.02
CA ASP A 183 4.79 -14.53 6.16
C ASP A 183 5.49 -15.69 6.90
N ILE A 184 5.94 -15.44 8.13
CA ILE A 184 6.54 -16.46 9.00
C ILE A 184 5.48 -17.55 9.32
N THR A 185 4.25 -17.18 9.65
CA THR A 185 3.21 -18.12 10.06
C THR A 185 2.71 -19.00 8.91
N GLN A 186 2.53 -18.44 7.70
CA GLN A 186 2.12 -19.23 6.53
C GLN A 186 3.15 -20.30 6.14
N ASN A 187 4.42 -20.08 6.48
CA ASN A 187 5.50 -21.03 6.28
C ASN A 187 5.71 -21.98 7.48
N ARG A 188 4.96 -21.83 8.57
CA ARG A 188 5.17 -22.56 9.83
C ARG A 188 4.94 -24.06 9.69
N ASP A 189 3.83 -24.49 9.09
CA ASP A 189 3.50 -25.92 8.97
C ASP A 189 4.56 -26.66 8.14
N ARG A 190 4.95 -26.07 6.99
CA ARG A 190 6.03 -26.59 6.15
C ARG A 190 7.36 -26.69 6.89
N ARG A 191 7.70 -25.67 7.69
CA ARG A 191 8.94 -25.65 8.49
C ARG A 191 8.91 -26.64 9.66
N ALA A 192 7.76 -26.83 10.30
CA ALA A 192 7.59 -27.81 11.36
C ALA A 192 7.77 -29.25 10.83
N GLU A 193 7.20 -29.55 9.66
CA GLU A 193 7.41 -30.82 8.96
C GLU A 193 8.88 -31.03 8.53
N GLU A 194 9.54 -29.97 8.04
CA GLU A 194 10.96 -29.98 7.69
C GLU A 194 11.83 -30.26 8.92
N ALA A 195 11.60 -29.55 10.02
CA ALA A 195 12.31 -29.74 11.28
C ALA A 195 12.08 -31.13 11.89
N ALA A 196 10.86 -31.67 11.81
CA ALA A 196 10.55 -33.02 12.29
C ALA A 196 11.34 -34.09 11.50
N ARG A 197 11.34 -34.00 10.16
CA ARG A 197 12.12 -34.90 9.31
C ARG A 197 13.63 -34.81 9.56
N LEU A 198 14.15 -33.58 9.70
CA LEU A 198 15.57 -33.38 9.99
C LEU A 198 15.96 -33.96 11.35
N ARG A 199 15.15 -33.79 12.40
CA ARG A 199 15.42 -34.38 13.72
C ARG A 199 15.49 -35.91 13.67
N GLU A 200 14.56 -36.55 12.96
CA GLU A 200 14.56 -38.01 12.82
C GLU A 200 15.79 -38.52 12.06
N ALA A 201 16.13 -37.87 10.94
CA ALA A 201 17.30 -38.21 10.14
C ALA A 201 18.61 -38.03 10.92
N LEU A 202 18.77 -36.88 11.60
CA LEU A 202 19.98 -36.58 12.39
C LEU A 202 20.12 -37.54 13.57
N ALA A 203 19.03 -37.90 14.25
CA ALA A 203 19.07 -38.86 15.36
C ALA A 203 19.52 -40.25 14.90
N LEU A 204 19.08 -40.70 13.71
CA LEU A 204 19.50 -41.97 13.14
C LEU A 204 21.00 -41.96 12.79
N ILE A 205 21.50 -40.87 12.19
CA ILE A 205 22.92 -40.71 11.85
C ILE A 205 23.78 -40.66 13.12
N GLU A 206 23.36 -39.90 14.13
CA GLU A 206 24.07 -39.77 15.41
C GLU A 206 24.12 -41.10 16.16
N ALA A 207 23.00 -41.85 16.21
CA ALA A 207 22.96 -43.17 16.85
C ALA A 207 23.87 -44.19 16.15
N THR A 208 24.04 -44.07 14.83
CA THR A 208 24.90 -44.97 14.04
C THR A 208 26.36 -44.55 14.09
N ALA A 209 26.65 -43.26 14.27
CA ALA A 209 28.00 -42.67 14.28
C ALA A 209 28.89 -43.21 13.14
N PRO A 210 28.52 -42.99 11.87
CA PRO A 210 29.30 -43.46 10.73
C PRO A 210 30.60 -42.66 10.56
N GLU A 211 31.65 -43.32 10.05
CA GLU A 211 32.88 -42.67 9.63
C GLU A 211 32.98 -42.57 8.09
N PRO A 212 33.66 -41.55 7.53
CA PRO A 212 33.85 -41.44 6.08
C PRO A 212 34.60 -42.66 5.52
N GLY A 213 34.05 -43.30 4.48
CA GLY A 213 34.65 -44.48 3.82
C GLY A 213 34.51 -45.80 4.59
N GLU A 214 33.80 -45.80 5.73
CA GLU A 214 33.67 -46.98 6.59
C GLU A 214 32.97 -48.15 5.89
N ASP A 215 32.00 -47.89 5.01
CA ASP A 215 31.25 -48.92 4.29
C ASP A 215 32.10 -49.65 3.23
N GLU A 216 32.98 -48.94 2.54
CA GLU A 216 33.95 -49.50 1.60
C GLU A 216 35.00 -50.37 2.33
N GLU A 217 35.51 -49.87 3.45
CA GLU A 217 36.47 -50.58 4.29
C GLU A 217 35.87 -51.88 4.85
N LEU A 218 34.66 -51.80 5.40
CA LEU A 218 33.96 -52.96 5.96
C LEU A 218 33.57 -53.97 4.89
N THR A 219 33.20 -53.52 3.69
CA THR A 219 32.91 -54.43 2.57
C THR A 219 34.16 -55.20 2.16
N THR A 220 35.30 -54.53 2.01
CA THR A 220 36.58 -55.17 1.70
C THR A 220 36.98 -56.16 2.80
N ARG A 221 36.79 -55.79 4.07
CA ARG A 221 37.08 -56.66 5.22
C ARG A 221 36.15 -57.87 5.27
N ALA A 222 34.87 -57.70 5.01
CA ALA A 222 33.87 -58.77 4.98
C ALA A 222 34.18 -59.80 3.90
N GLU A 223 34.51 -59.37 2.68
CA GLU A 223 34.89 -60.27 1.59
C GLU A 223 36.11 -61.13 1.96
N ARG A 224 37.13 -60.52 2.56
CA ARG A 224 38.32 -61.25 3.02
C ARG A 224 37.98 -62.29 4.09
N LEU A 225 37.18 -61.91 5.08
CA LEU A 225 36.76 -62.79 6.19
C LEU A 225 35.82 -63.91 5.71
N ALA A 226 34.90 -63.62 4.77
CA ALA A 226 34.00 -64.61 4.20
C ALA A 226 34.76 -65.67 3.39
N ASN A 227 35.76 -65.27 2.59
CA ASN A 227 36.63 -66.20 1.87
C ASN A 227 37.41 -67.10 2.84
N ALA A 228 37.92 -66.54 3.94
CA ALA A 228 38.62 -67.32 4.97
C ALA A 228 37.69 -68.33 5.65
N GLU A 229 36.45 -67.95 5.95
CA GLU A 229 35.44 -68.84 6.55
C GLU A 229 35.00 -69.96 5.59
N GLU A 230 34.85 -69.67 4.29
CA GLU A 230 34.56 -70.69 3.27
C GLU A 230 35.68 -71.74 3.21
N LEU A 231 36.94 -71.30 3.20
CA LEU A 231 38.11 -72.17 3.20
C LEU A 231 38.18 -73.00 4.50
N ARG A 232 37.89 -72.39 5.65
CA ARG A 232 37.83 -73.08 6.95
C ARG A 232 36.75 -74.15 6.96
N LEU A 233 35.55 -73.85 6.49
CA LEU A 233 34.46 -74.82 6.41
C LEU A 233 34.80 -75.99 5.49
N ALA A 234 35.35 -75.72 4.30
CA ALA A 234 35.78 -76.76 3.36
C ALA A 234 36.86 -77.67 3.96
N ALA A 235 37.88 -77.09 4.60
CA ALA A 235 38.95 -77.84 5.25
C ALA A 235 38.44 -78.63 6.46
N SER A 236 37.53 -78.07 7.26
CA SER A 236 36.93 -78.75 8.43
C SER A 236 36.06 -79.95 8.01
N VAL A 237 35.24 -79.80 6.97
CA VAL A 237 34.42 -80.89 6.43
C VAL A 237 35.31 -81.99 5.85
N ALA A 238 36.35 -81.61 5.08
CA ALA A 238 37.30 -82.58 4.54
C ALA A 238 38.08 -83.31 5.64
N HIS A 239 38.55 -82.59 6.66
CA HIS A 239 39.25 -83.18 7.80
C HIS A 239 38.36 -84.17 8.54
N GLY A 240 37.13 -83.77 8.89
CA GLY A 240 36.17 -84.63 9.57
C GLY A 240 35.81 -85.90 8.79
N ALA A 241 35.76 -85.85 7.46
CA ALA A 241 35.55 -87.05 6.65
C ALA A 241 36.73 -88.04 6.70
N LEU A 242 37.96 -87.54 6.84
CA LEU A 242 39.18 -88.36 6.84
C LEU A 242 39.55 -88.86 8.24
N SER A 243 39.35 -88.03 9.26
CA SER A 243 39.72 -88.28 10.65
C SER A 243 38.72 -87.57 11.57
N ASN A 244 37.83 -88.34 12.18
CA ASN A 244 36.80 -87.87 13.09
C ASN A 244 37.00 -88.47 14.48
N GLU A 245 36.91 -87.62 15.51
CA GLU A 245 36.94 -88.08 16.91
C GLU A 245 35.53 -88.37 17.45
N GLU A 246 34.48 -87.97 16.72
CA GLU A 246 33.08 -88.00 17.14
C GLU A 246 32.25 -89.07 16.39
N GLY A 247 32.40 -90.35 16.76
CA GLY A 247 31.39 -91.41 16.63
C GLY A 247 30.95 -91.90 15.23
N GLU A 248 31.05 -91.08 14.18
CA GLU A 248 30.82 -91.51 12.79
C GLU A 248 32.08 -92.19 12.23
N PRO A 249 31.96 -93.25 11.41
CA PRO A 249 33.11 -93.91 10.84
C PRO A 249 33.81 -93.00 9.81
N ASP A 250 35.01 -92.56 10.14
CA ASP A 250 35.91 -91.86 9.22
C ASP A 250 36.65 -92.83 8.28
N VAL A 251 37.30 -92.28 7.25
CA VAL A 251 38.05 -93.09 6.27
C VAL A 251 39.19 -93.88 6.93
N LEU A 252 39.88 -93.32 7.93
CA LEU A 252 40.97 -94.02 8.64
C LEU A 252 40.47 -95.22 9.45
N ALA A 253 39.32 -95.11 10.09
CA ALA A 253 38.64 -96.14 10.86
C ALA A 253 38.16 -97.26 9.93
N LEU A 254 37.55 -96.91 8.80
CA LEU A 254 37.09 -97.87 7.79
C LEU A 254 38.26 -98.64 7.14
N ILE A 255 39.35 -97.95 6.77
CA ILE A 255 40.57 -98.59 6.26
C ILE A 255 41.18 -99.49 7.35
N GLY A 256 41.24 -99.00 8.60
CA GLY A 256 41.76 -99.73 9.74
C GLY A 256 40.97 -101.00 10.04
N GLU A 257 39.64 -100.97 9.90
CA GLU A 257 38.76 -102.12 10.05
C GLU A 257 38.95 -103.12 8.90
N ALA A 258 38.92 -102.66 7.65
CA ALA A 258 39.15 -103.50 6.47
C ALA A 258 40.50 -104.23 6.55
N ARG A 259 41.56 -103.52 6.95
CA ARG A 259 42.89 -104.08 7.18
C ARG A 259 42.86 -105.18 8.26
N ARG A 260 42.26 -104.90 9.43
CA ARG A 260 42.16 -105.88 10.53
C ARG A 260 41.40 -107.16 10.14
N VAL A 261 40.39 -107.05 9.27
CA VAL A 261 39.65 -108.21 8.76
C VAL A 261 40.53 -109.06 7.84
N LEU A 262 41.30 -108.43 6.94
CA LEU A 262 42.18 -109.13 6.00
C LEU A 262 43.41 -109.75 6.67
N GLU A 263 44.01 -109.08 7.68
CA GLU A 263 45.15 -109.59 8.44
C GLU A 263 44.85 -110.89 9.22
N ARG A 264 43.56 -111.19 9.48
CA ARG A 264 43.13 -112.42 10.14
C ARG A 264 43.06 -113.62 9.19
N ALA A 265 43.10 -113.41 7.88
CA ALA A 265 43.06 -114.47 6.90
C ALA A 265 44.48 -115.03 6.65
N SER A 266 44.64 -116.35 6.71
CA SER A 266 45.93 -117.02 6.48
C SER A 266 46.21 -117.24 4.98
N ASP A 267 46.06 -116.18 4.17
CA ASP A 267 46.27 -116.18 2.72
C ASP A 267 47.28 -115.08 2.31
N SER A 268 48.26 -115.44 1.48
CA SER A 268 49.34 -114.52 1.08
C SER A 268 48.86 -113.38 0.18
N ALA A 269 47.87 -113.62 -0.68
CA ALA A 269 47.32 -112.58 -1.54
C ALA A 269 46.50 -111.56 -0.72
N LEU A 270 45.76 -112.03 0.30
CA LEU A 270 45.06 -111.14 1.23
C LEU A 270 46.01 -110.33 2.12
N THR A 271 47.19 -110.89 2.44
CA THR A 271 48.24 -110.17 3.20
C THR A 271 48.84 -109.02 2.38
N GLU A 272 49.09 -109.22 1.09
CA GLU A 272 49.55 -108.15 0.19
C GLU A 272 48.49 -107.04 0.04
N ILE A 273 47.20 -107.40 -0.04
CA ILE A 273 46.10 -106.42 -0.06
C ILE A 273 45.99 -105.66 1.28
N ALA A 274 46.21 -106.31 2.42
CA ALA A 274 46.23 -105.66 3.73
C ALA A 274 47.40 -104.67 3.88
N GLN A 275 48.57 -104.99 3.31
CA GLN A 275 49.70 -104.06 3.24
C GLN A 275 49.38 -102.86 2.34
N ALA A 276 48.76 -103.07 1.18
CA ALA A 276 48.30 -101.98 0.33
C ALA A 276 47.28 -101.07 1.03
N LEU A 277 46.37 -101.63 1.84
CA LEU A 277 45.45 -100.83 2.67
C LEU A 277 46.17 -100.06 3.78
N ALA A 278 47.24 -100.61 4.38
CA ALA A 278 48.06 -99.89 5.35
C ALA A 278 48.73 -98.67 4.71
N ASP A 279 49.26 -98.82 3.50
CA ASP A 279 49.87 -97.71 2.74
C ASP A 279 48.84 -96.62 2.40
N VAL A 280 47.62 -96.99 2.02
CA VAL A 280 46.52 -96.03 1.82
C VAL A 280 46.16 -95.34 3.13
N GLY A 281 46.11 -96.07 4.25
CA GLY A 281 45.86 -95.51 5.58
C GLY A 281 46.90 -94.46 5.99
N TYR A 282 48.19 -94.73 5.77
CA TYR A 282 49.24 -93.74 6.05
C TYR A 282 49.11 -92.49 5.18
N ARG A 283 48.76 -92.64 3.90
CA ARG A 283 48.53 -91.49 3.00
C ARG A 283 47.32 -90.66 3.44
N VAL A 284 46.23 -91.30 3.87
CA VAL A 284 45.05 -90.58 4.38
C VAL A 284 45.39 -89.85 5.68
N ALA A 285 46.18 -90.45 6.58
CA ALA A 285 46.58 -89.83 7.84
C ALA A 285 47.48 -88.60 7.62
N ASP A 286 48.38 -88.64 6.63
CA ASP A 286 49.19 -87.49 6.23
C ASP A 286 48.32 -86.33 5.70
N ILE A 287 47.35 -86.63 4.82
CA ILE A 287 46.42 -85.62 4.30
C ILE A 287 45.56 -85.02 5.43
N ALA A 288 45.08 -85.84 6.36
CA ALA A 288 44.36 -85.36 7.54
C ALA A 288 45.24 -84.45 8.41
N GLY A 289 46.50 -84.83 8.65
CA GLY A 289 47.46 -83.99 9.37
C GLY A 289 47.73 -82.65 8.68
N GLN A 290 47.83 -82.63 7.34
CA GLN A 290 47.97 -81.40 6.55
C GLN A 290 46.74 -80.49 6.68
N LEU A 291 45.53 -81.05 6.62
CA LEU A 291 44.29 -80.30 6.82
C LEU A 291 44.14 -79.77 8.26
N SER A 292 44.57 -80.54 9.26
CA SER A 292 44.58 -80.10 10.66
C SER A 292 45.52 -78.91 10.87
N ALA A 293 46.73 -78.97 10.31
CA ALA A 293 47.69 -77.86 10.35
C ALA A 293 47.16 -76.62 9.62
N TYR A 294 46.48 -76.81 8.48
CA TYR A 294 45.85 -75.72 7.73
C TYR A 294 44.73 -75.04 8.52
N LEU A 295 43.90 -75.81 9.24
CA LEU A 295 42.85 -75.27 10.11
C LEU A 295 43.43 -74.49 11.30
N ALA A 296 44.53 -74.98 11.90
CA ALA A 296 45.19 -74.30 13.01
C ALA A 296 45.80 -72.94 12.60
N ASP A 297 46.26 -72.80 11.36
CA ASP A 297 46.75 -71.53 10.79
C ASP A 297 45.61 -70.53 10.52
N LEU A 298 44.42 -71.03 10.14
CA LEU A 298 43.22 -70.20 9.90
C LEU A 298 42.54 -69.69 11.18
N ASP A 299 42.62 -70.43 12.29
CA ASP A 299 41.94 -70.10 13.56
C ASP A 299 42.47 -68.83 14.25
N GLU A 300 43.65 -68.31 13.89
CA GLU A 300 44.14 -67.00 14.36
C GLU A 300 43.29 -65.82 13.83
N SER A 301 42.44 -66.04 12.81
CA SER A 301 41.55 -65.05 12.18
C SER A 301 40.07 -65.38 12.43
N GLY A 302 39.58 -65.12 13.64
CA GLY A 302 38.39 -65.80 14.19
C GLY A 302 37.00 -65.49 13.58
N PRO A 303 36.02 -66.43 13.68
CA PRO A 303 34.64 -66.30 13.17
C PRO A 303 33.80 -65.16 13.77
N HIS A 304 34.11 -64.75 15.01
CA HIS A 304 33.41 -63.66 15.70
C HIS A 304 33.63 -62.30 15.02
N GLU A 305 34.71 -62.15 14.27
CA GLU A 305 35.04 -60.91 13.57
C GLU A 305 34.13 -60.68 12.36
N LEU A 306 33.81 -61.74 11.60
CA LEU A 306 32.90 -61.65 10.46
C LEU A 306 31.48 -61.24 10.89
N ALA A 307 30.98 -61.83 11.99
CA ALA A 307 29.66 -61.49 12.53
C ALA A 307 29.57 -60.02 12.97
N ALA A 308 30.60 -59.51 13.63
CA ALA A 308 30.67 -58.10 14.05
C ALA A 308 30.75 -57.14 12.86
N VAL A 309 31.51 -57.49 11.82
CA VAL A 309 31.59 -56.72 10.57
C VAL A 309 30.24 -56.70 9.86
N GLU A 310 29.55 -57.82 9.74
CA GLU A 310 28.23 -57.89 9.12
C GLU A 310 27.16 -57.12 9.91
N GLU A 311 27.21 -57.16 11.25
CA GLU A 311 26.33 -56.34 12.11
C GLU A 311 26.55 -54.84 11.89
N ARG A 312 27.81 -54.40 11.82
CA ARG A 312 28.14 -53.00 11.53
C ARG A 312 27.72 -52.59 10.12
N ARG A 313 27.95 -53.45 9.11
CA ARG A 313 27.50 -53.23 7.72
C ARG A 313 25.97 -53.14 7.63
N ALA A 314 25.25 -53.96 8.40
CA ALA A 314 23.80 -53.90 8.46
C ALA A 314 23.30 -52.56 9.02
N ALA A 315 23.94 -52.05 10.08
CA ALA A 315 23.66 -50.73 10.64
C ALA A 315 23.92 -49.59 9.64
N LEU A 316 25.08 -49.58 8.97
CA LEU A 316 25.37 -48.61 7.91
C LEU A 316 24.41 -48.75 6.71
N GLY A 317 23.99 -49.97 6.38
CA GLY A 317 23.03 -50.24 5.33
C GLY A 317 21.65 -49.62 5.58
N VAL A 318 21.25 -49.40 6.83
CA VAL A 318 20.01 -48.65 7.16
C VAL A 318 20.16 -47.19 6.75
N LEU A 319 21.30 -46.55 7.06
CA LEU A 319 21.59 -45.17 6.66
C LEU A 319 21.68 -45.03 5.14
N ILE A 320 22.41 -45.92 4.47
CA ILE A 320 22.59 -45.88 3.02
C ILE A 320 21.23 -46.03 2.30
N ARG A 321 20.33 -46.90 2.79
CA ARG A 321 18.97 -47.00 2.23
C ARG A 321 18.13 -45.75 2.47
N ALA A 322 18.30 -45.07 3.59
CA ALA A 322 17.54 -43.86 3.92
C ALA A 322 18.04 -42.62 3.15
N HIS A 323 19.35 -42.53 2.89
CA HIS A 323 19.99 -41.31 2.39
C HIS A 323 20.66 -41.45 1.01
N GLY A 324 20.78 -42.66 0.46
CA GLY A 324 21.37 -42.95 -0.84
C GLY A 324 22.82 -43.42 -0.77
N SER A 325 23.67 -42.71 -0.01
CA SER A 325 25.05 -43.10 0.28
C SER A 325 25.48 -42.67 1.69
N LEU A 326 26.65 -43.16 2.13
CA LEU A 326 27.22 -42.78 3.42
C LEU A 326 27.67 -41.31 3.42
N GLU A 327 28.25 -40.84 2.32
CA GLU A 327 28.64 -39.43 2.13
C GLU A 327 27.42 -38.50 2.20
N GLN A 328 26.31 -38.88 1.57
CA GLN A 328 25.08 -38.09 1.58
C GLN A 328 24.48 -38.00 2.99
N ALA A 329 24.58 -39.08 3.80
CA ALA A 329 24.18 -39.04 5.20
C ALA A 329 25.07 -38.11 6.03
N LEU A 330 26.39 -38.15 5.83
CA LEU A 330 27.35 -37.27 6.51
C LEU A 330 27.19 -35.79 6.10
N GLU A 331 26.93 -35.52 4.82
CA GLU A 331 26.63 -34.17 4.32
C GLU A 331 25.32 -33.64 4.93
N LEU A 332 24.27 -34.48 4.99
CA LEU A 332 23.02 -34.15 5.66
C LEU A 332 23.23 -33.87 7.15
N TRP A 333 24.13 -34.58 7.82
CA TRP A 333 24.44 -34.32 9.22
C TRP A 333 24.99 -32.90 9.44
N GLN A 334 25.92 -32.47 8.58
CA GLN A 334 26.52 -31.13 8.65
C GLN A 334 25.51 -30.03 8.27
N THR A 335 24.87 -30.17 7.12
CA THR A 335 23.96 -29.16 6.57
C THR A 335 22.62 -29.12 7.30
N GLY A 336 22.09 -30.28 7.68
CA GLY A 336 20.84 -30.44 8.41
C GLY A 336 20.90 -29.89 9.82
N SER A 337 22.05 -29.99 10.51
CA SER A 337 22.23 -29.40 11.84
C SER A 337 22.18 -27.87 11.81
N LEU A 338 22.84 -27.24 10.83
CA LEU A 338 22.76 -25.80 10.61
C LEU A 338 21.33 -25.37 10.29
N ARG A 339 20.68 -26.10 9.37
CA ARG A 339 19.30 -25.83 8.98
C ARG A 339 18.32 -25.96 10.14
N LEU A 340 18.49 -26.96 11.00
CA LEU A 340 17.65 -27.16 12.17
C LEU A 340 17.82 -26.03 13.20
N ALA A 341 19.03 -25.49 13.35
CA ALA A 341 19.29 -24.33 14.21
C ALA A 341 18.61 -23.05 13.66
N GLU A 342 18.69 -22.80 12.35
CA GLU A 342 17.96 -21.70 11.70
C GLU A 342 16.44 -21.80 11.93
N LEU A 343 15.88 -23.00 11.75
CA LEU A 343 14.45 -23.24 11.96
C LEU A 343 13.99 -23.03 13.41
N HIS A 344 14.90 -23.16 14.40
CA HIS A 344 14.60 -22.93 15.81
C HIS A 344 14.66 -21.44 16.18
N ASP A 345 15.63 -20.68 15.67
CA ASP A 345 15.76 -19.23 15.90
C ASP A 345 14.54 -18.46 15.35
N ASP A 346 13.92 -18.97 14.28
CA ASP A 346 12.69 -18.42 13.70
C ASP A 346 11.47 -18.50 14.65
N ASP A 347 11.35 -19.53 15.49
CA ASP A 347 10.25 -19.66 16.47
C ASP A 347 10.41 -18.62 17.60
N ASP A 348 11.64 -18.44 18.11
CA ASP A 348 11.95 -17.42 19.12
C ASP A 348 11.81 -15.99 18.55
N ARG A 349 12.15 -15.81 17.27
CA ARG A 349 11.89 -14.56 16.54
C ARG A 349 10.40 -14.29 16.39
N LEU A 350 9.59 -15.28 16.04
CA LEU A 350 8.14 -15.14 15.94
C LEU A 350 7.54 -14.66 17.27
N GLY A 351 7.92 -15.28 18.39
CA GLY A 351 7.44 -14.87 19.72
C GLY A 351 7.82 -13.43 20.08
N ARG A 352 9.01 -12.97 19.70
CA ARG A 352 9.42 -11.56 19.87
C ARG A 352 8.59 -10.60 19.01
N LEU A 353 8.37 -10.96 17.73
CA LEU A 353 7.56 -10.14 16.82
C LEU A 353 6.10 -10.06 17.26
N GLU A 354 5.52 -11.15 17.75
CA GLU A 354 4.16 -11.17 18.29
C GLU A 354 4.03 -10.25 19.52
N ALA A 355 4.98 -10.31 20.45
CA ALA A 355 5.01 -9.43 21.61
C ALA A 355 5.17 -7.95 21.21
N GLU A 356 6.01 -7.66 20.22
CA GLU A 356 6.17 -6.30 19.68
C GLU A 356 4.91 -5.81 18.98
N ARG A 357 4.26 -6.64 18.15
CA ARG A 357 2.99 -6.33 17.49
C ARG A 357 1.92 -5.99 18.52
N ASP A 358 1.83 -6.75 19.60
CA ASP A 358 0.83 -6.54 20.64
C ASP A 358 1.09 -5.23 21.43
N ALA A 359 2.35 -4.88 21.67
CA ALA A 359 2.72 -3.59 22.25
C ALA A 359 2.38 -2.42 21.30
N VAL A 360 2.73 -2.52 20.02
CA VAL A 360 2.39 -1.51 18.99
C VAL A 360 0.88 -1.43 18.78
N ARG A 361 0.14 -2.53 18.93
CA ARG A 361 -1.33 -2.55 18.89
C ARG A 361 -1.92 -1.70 20.02
N ALA A 362 -1.40 -1.83 21.24
CA ALA A 362 -1.84 -1.01 22.36
C ALA A 362 -1.54 0.49 22.12
N GLU A 363 -0.35 0.81 21.61
CA GLU A 363 0.03 2.18 21.21
C GLU A 363 -0.91 2.73 20.12
N LEU A 364 -1.21 1.93 19.09
CA LEU A 364 -2.15 2.27 18.03
C LEU A 364 -3.56 2.55 18.58
N ASP A 365 -4.03 1.75 19.55
CA ASP A 365 -5.32 1.95 20.20
C ASP A 365 -5.40 3.26 20.99
N GLU A 366 -4.33 3.62 21.68
CA GLU A 366 -4.21 4.90 22.41
C GLU A 366 -4.19 6.08 21.44
N HIS A 367 -3.36 6.03 20.39
CA HIS A 367 -3.31 7.07 19.37
C HIS A 367 -4.63 7.22 18.62
N ALA A 368 -5.31 6.11 18.34
CA ALA A 368 -6.64 6.13 17.73
C ALA A 368 -7.66 6.81 18.64
N ALA A 369 -7.65 6.51 19.95
CA ALA A 369 -8.54 7.17 20.91
C ALA A 369 -8.25 8.68 21.03
N ALA A 370 -6.97 9.07 21.00
CA ALA A 370 -6.57 10.48 21.01
C ALA A 370 -7.07 11.22 19.75
N LEU A 371 -6.95 10.59 18.57
CA LEU A 371 -7.48 11.12 17.31
C LEU A 371 -9.01 11.26 17.34
N THR A 372 -9.73 10.23 17.81
CA THR A 372 -11.19 10.28 17.98
C THR A 372 -11.60 11.42 18.91
N ALA A 373 -10.88 11.63 20.02
CA ALA A 373 -11.16 12.70 20.98
C ALA A 373 -10.92 14.08 20.37
N ALA A 374 -9.81 14.28 19.66
CA ALA A 374 -9.50 15.54 18.98
C ALA A 374 -10.54 15.86 17.89
N ARG A 375 -10.96 14.86 17.11
CA ARG A 375 -12.04 14.99 16.12
C ARG A 375 -13.38 15.30 16.76
N SER A 376 -13.72 14.66 17.88
CA SER A 376 -14.99 14.89 18.59
C SER A 376 -15.08 16.31 19.15
N ASP A 377 -13.99 16.83 19.71
CA ASP A 377 -13.91 18.24 20.15
C ASP A 377 -14.05 19.22 18.97
N ALA A 378 -13.30 18.98 17.90
CA ALA A 378 -13.39 19.79 16.68
C ALA A 378 -14.79 19.74 16.07
N ALA A 379 -15.46 18.57 16.11
CA ALA A 379 -16.80 18.38 15.57
C ALA A 379 -17.84 19.21 16.33
N ALA A 380 -17.75 19.25 17.66
CA ALA A 380 -18.62 20.10 18.48
C ALA A 380 -18.39 21.59 18.21
N ARG A 381 -17.12 22.01 18.12
CA ARG A 381 -16.76 23.40 17.80
C ARG A 381 -17.20 23.81 16.39
N LEU A 382 -16.97 22.96 15.40
CA LEU A 382 -17.36 23.20 14.00
C LEU A 382 -18.88 23.28 13.87
N GLY A 383 -19.62 22.34 14.47
CA GLY A 383 -21.08 22.36 14.48
C GLY A 383 -21.67 23.64 15.07
N ALA A 384 -21.13 24.10 16.21
CA ALA A 384 -21.56 25.33 16.85
C ALA A 384 -21.24 26.58 16.01
N ALA A 385 -20.02 26.69 15.48
CA ALA A 385 -19.59 27.83 14.67
C ALA A 385 -20.38 27.93 13.36
N VAL A 386 -20.57 26.81 12.66
CA VAL A 386 -21.34 26.78 11.41
C VAL A 386 -22.82 27.05 11.67
N SER A 387 -23.39 26.54 12.76
CA SER A 387 -24.79 26.85 13.11
C SER A 387 -25.00 28.34 13.37
N ALA A 388 -24.03 29.03 14.00
CA ALA A 388 -24.07 30.47 14.16
C ALA A 388 -23.99 31.20 12.81
N GLU A 389 -23.11 30.75 11.91
CA GLU A 389 -23.00 31.34 10.56
C GLU A 389 -24.24 31.09 9.69
N LEU A 390 -24.88 29.93 9.82
CA LEU A 390 -26.16 29.63 9.16
C LEU A 390 -27.29 30.56 9.62
N HIS A 391 -27.30 30.92 10.91
CA HIS A 391 -28.29 31.84 11.43
C HIS A 391 -28.22 33.19 10.71
N ASP A 392 -27.00 33.70 10.54
CA ASP A 392 -26.77 34.96 9.85
C ASP A 392 -27.12 34.85 8.36
N LEU A 393 -26.81 33.72 7.70
CA LEU A 393 -27.11 33.42 6.29
C LEU A 393 -28.60 33.12 6.00
N ALA A 394 -29.51 33.77 6.73
CA ALA A 394 -30.96 33.65 6.62
C ALA A 394 -31.48 32.21 6.75
N MET A 395 -30.79 31.39 7.55
CA MET A 395 -31.23 30.06 7.96
C MET A 395 -31.29 29.98 9.50
N PRO A 396 -32.10 30.83 10.17
CA PRO A 396 -32.06 31.04 11.61
C PRO A 396 -32.36 29.78 12.44
N ASP A 397 -33.09 28.85 11.84
CA ASP A 397 -33.53 27.61 12.46
C ASP A 397 -32.70 26.38 12.09
N ALA A 398 -31.74 26.54 11.17
CA ALA A 398 -30.90 25.45 10.72
C ALA A 398 -29.78 25.18 11.73
N ARG A 399 -29.46 23.90 11.93
CA ARG A 399 -28.36 23.46 12.79
C ARG A 399 -27.50 22.46 12.04
N LEU A 400 -26.19 22.65 12.14
CA LEU A 400 -25.20 21.71 11.66
C LEU A 400 -24.69 20.87 12.83
N GLU A 401 -24.68 19.56 12.64
CA GLU A 401 -24.10 18.60 13.59
C GLU A 401 -23.03 17.80 12.85
N VAL A 402 -21.85 17.68 13.45
CA VAL A 402 -20.78 16.83 12.93
C VAL A 402 -20.69 15.61 13.82
N SER A 403 -20.95 14.44 13.24
CA SER A 403 -20.92 13.15 13.93
C SER A 403 -19.58 12.47 13.67
N VAL A 404 -18.98 11.95 14.74
CA VAL A 404 -17.75 11.14 14.70
C VAL A 404 -18.10 9.79 15.32
N THR A 405 -18.16 8.75 14.49
CA THR A 405 -18.55 7.39 14.92
C THR A 405 -17.42 6.40 14.68
N PRO A 406 -17.33 5.31 15.45
CA PRO A 406 -16.34 4.26 15.18
C PRO A 406 -16.55 3.65 13.80
N GLY A 407 -15.47 3.59 13.02
CA GLY A 407 -15.40 3.01 11.68
C GLY A 407 -14.33 1.92 11.57
N ALA A 408 -14.02 1.51 10.34
CA ALA A 408 -12.94 0.57 10.07
C ALA A 408 -11.58 1.25 10.21
N GLU A 409 -10.60 0.51 10.73
CA GLU A 409 -9.22 0.99 10.81
C GLU A 409 -8.64 1.21 9.42
N SER A 410 -8.02 2.36 9.21
CA SER A 410 -7.44 2.78 7.94
C SER A 410 -6.24 3.69 8.19
N THR A 411 -5.53 4.11 7.15
CA THR A 411 -4.42 5.06 7.28
C THR A 411 -4.80 6.41 7.91
N HIS A 412 -6.10 6.74 7.98
CA HIS A 412 -6.62 8.03 8.45
C HIS A 412 -7.29 7.96 9.84
N GLY A 413 -7.11 6.85 10.56
CA GLY A 413 -7.80 6.59 11.81
C GLY A 413 -8.88 5.51 11.69
N ARG A 414 -9.68 5.41 12.75
CA ARG A 414 -10.82 4.48 12.89
C ARG A 414 -12.15 5.21 13.10
N ASP A 415 -12.25 6.42 12.58
CA ASP A 415 -13.44 7.26 12.71
C ASP A 415 -14.11 7.46 11.35
N ASP A 416 -15.42 7.26 11.33
CA ASP A 416 -16.30 7.72 10.26
C ASP A 416 -16.85 9.10 10.65
N VAL A 417 -16.56 10.10 9.82
CA VAL A 417 -17.01 11.48 10.01
C VAL A 417 -18.20 11.75 9.08
N ALA A 418 -19.29 12.26 9.65
CA ALA A 418 -20.49 12.65 8.90
C ALA A 418 -20.96 14.06 9.27
N ILE A 419 -21.11 14.92 8.27
CA ILE A 419 -21.73 16.25 8.44
C ILE A 419 -23.23 16.15 8.20
N LEU A 420 -24.01 16.47 9.23
CA LEU A 420 -25.46 16.38 9.27
C LEU A 420 -26.07 17.78 9.34
N LEU A 421 -27.19 17.98 8.65
CA LEU A 421 -27.99 19.20 8.68
C LEU A 421 -29.39 18.91 9.19
N ALA A 422 -29.82 19.66 10.20
CA ALA A 422 -31.21 19.78 10.61
C ALA A 422 -31.72 21.15 10.12
N PRO A 423 -32.57 21.22 9.08
CA PRO A 423 -32.93 22.48 8.43
C PRO A 423 -33.88 23.38 9.24
N HIS A 424 -34.61 22.81 10.19
CA HIS A 424 -35.56 23.52 11.05
C HIS A 424 -35.66 22.83 12.41
N PRO A 425 -36.28 23.47 13.43
CA PRO A 425 -36.33 22.90 14.77
C PRO A 425 -37.22 21.64 14.74
N GLY A 426 -36.78 20.57 15.39
CA GLY A 426 -37.48 19.28 15.41
C GLY A 426 -37.28 18.40 14.16
N ALA A 427 -36.51 18.83 13.16
CA ALA A 427 -36.06 17.95 12.08
C ALA A 427 -34.99 16.98 12.59
N GLU A 428 -35.05 15.72 12.15
CA GLU A 428 -33.93 14.78 12.36
C GLU A 428 -32.73 15.23 11.51
N PRO A 429 -31.52 15.33 12.09
CA PRO A 429 -30.30 15.62 11.33
C PRO A 429 -30.07 14.57 10.25
N ARG A 430 -29.83 15.02 9.02
CA ARG A 430 -29.55 14.13 7.87
C ARG A 430 -28.25 14.53 7.18
N PRO A 431 -27.55 13.59 6.52
CA PRO A 431 -26.35 13.92 5.76
C PRO A 431 -26.60 15.06 4.79
N VAL A 432 -25.72 16.06 4.80
CA VAL A 432 -25.85 17.30 3.99
C VAL A 432 -26.13 17.03 2.51
N GLY A 433 -25.58 15.93 1.96
CA GLY A 433 -25.79 15.53 0.57
C GLY A 433 -27.20 15.04 0.20
N LYS A 434 -28.07 14.78 1.20
CA LYS A 434 -29.45 14.27 1.04
C LYS A 434 -30.53 15.19 1.61
N GLY A 435 -30.16 16.20 2.41
CA GLY A 435 -31.09 16.95 3.27
C GLY A 435 -31.53 18.33 2.79
N ALA A 436 -30.88 18.92 1.78
CA ALA A 436 -31.06 20.34 1.43
C ALA A 436 -31.47 20.55 -0.04
N SER A 437 -32.23 21.64 -0.29
CA SER A 437 -32.40 22.23 -1.62
C SER A 437 -31.05 22.73 -2.17
N GLY A 438 -30.87 22.78 -3.49
CA GLY A 438 -29.60 23.21 -4.12
C GLY A 438 -29.08 24.57 -3.63
N GLY A 439 -29.97 25.54 -3.39
CA GLY A 439 -29.60 26.86 -2.87
C GLY A 439 -29.32 26.90 -1.36
N GLU A 440 -29.96 26.02 -0.58
CA GLU A 440 -29.67 25.86 0.86
C GLU A 440 -28.30 25.19 1.05
N LEU A 441 -28.00 24.19 0.23
CA LEU A 441 -26.72 23.51 0.27
C LEU A 441 -25.57 24.48 0.00
N SER A 442 -25.66 25.34 -1.02
CA SER A 442 -24.63 26.36 -1.30
C SER A 442 -24.38 27.29 -0.11
N ARG A 443 -25.42 27.69 0.64
CA ARG A 443 -25.26 28.50 1.86
C ARG A 443 -24.61 27.72 3.00
N VAL A 444 -24.97 26.45 3.17
CA VAL A 444 -24.33 25.57 4.16
C VAL A 444 -22.85 25.38 3.84
N MET A 445 -22.50 25.19 2.57
CA MET A 445 -21.09 25.07 2.18
C MET A 445 -20.34 26.37 2.43
N LEU A 446 -20.90 27.53 2.07
CA LEU A 446 -20.29 28.83 2.38
C LEU A 446 -20.08 29.01 3.89
N ALA A 447 -21.06 28.63 4.72
CA ALA A 447 -20.95 28.72 6.18
C ALA A 447 -19.79 27.85 6.72
N ILE A 448 -19.67 26.61 6.22
CA ILE A 448 -18.57 25.71 6.58
C ILE A 448 -17.22 26.31 6.20
N GLU A 449 -17.09 26.84 4.98
CA GLU A 449 -15.82 27.34 4.47
C GLU A 449 -15.40 28.65 5.12
N VAL A 450 -16.34 29.55 5.42
CA VAL A 450 -16.07 30.76 6.21
C VAL A 450 -15.52 30.41 7.59
N VAL A 451 -16.04 29.34 8.21
CA VAL A 451 -15.55 28.86 9.50
C VAL A 451 -14.18 28.19 9.38
N ILE A 452 -13.97 27.34 8.37
CA ILE A 452 -12.70 26.64 8.13
C ILE A 452 -11.59 27.63 7.76
N ALA A 453 -11.85 28.60 6.89
CA ALA A 453 -10.88 29.59 6.42
C ALA A 453 -10.35 30.47 7.56
N GLY A 454 -11.09 30.60 8.67
CA GLY A 454 -10.59 31.26 9.88
C GLY A 454 -9.49 30.48 10.62
N THR A 455 -9.37 29.18 10.37
CA THR A 455 -8.38 28.27 10.98
C THR A 455 -7.30 27.81 9.99
N ASP A 456 -7.67 27.59 8.73
CA ASP A 456 -6.79 27.08 7.67
C ASP A 456 -7.10 27.81 6.35
N PRO A 457 -6.42 28.92 6.05
CA PRO A 457 -6.75 29.76 4.91
C PRO A 457 -6.27 29.13 3.59
N VAL A 458 -7.23 28.77 2.74
CA VAL A 458 -6.96 28.40 1.34
C VAL A 458 -6.68 29.69 0.52
N PRO A 459 -5.77 29.68 -0.47
CA PRO A 459 -5.40 30.91 -1.18
C PRO A 459 -6.53 31.53 -2.00
N THR A 460 -7.41 30.72 -2.60
CA THR A 460 -8.43 31.18 -3.54
C THR A 460 -9.73 30.37 -3.42
N PHE A 461 -10.86 31.05 -3.36
CA PHE A 461 -12.20 30.49 -3.44
C PHE A 461 -12.91 30.97 -4.69
N VAL A 462 -13.53 30.05 -5.43
CA VAL A 462 -14.37 30.35 -6.59
C VAL A 462 -15.79 29.92 -6.29
N PHE A 463 -16.76 30.83 -6.38
CA PHE A 463 -18.18 30.57 -6.15
C PHE A 463 -18.97 30.76 -7.45
N ASP A 464 -19.59 29.69 -7.92
CA ASP A 464 -20.53 29.68 -9.04
C ASP A 464 -21.96 29.58 -8.52
N GLU A 465 -22.82 30.54 -8.88
CA GLU A 465 -24.23 30.59 -8.48
C GLU A 465 -24.47 30.49 -6.96
N VAL A 466 -23.60 31.10 -6.14
CA VAL A 466 -23.83 31.23 -4.66
C VAL A 466 -25.15 31.94 -4.34
N ASP A 467 -25.68 32.67 -5.31
CA ASP A 467 -26.93 33.40 -5.26
C ASP A 467 -28.14 32.65 -5.82
N ALA A 468 -28.01 31.36 -6.14
CA ALA A 468 -29.12 30.54 -6.62
C ALA A 468 -30.23 30.39 -5.57
N GLY A 469 -31.43 30.86 -5.90
CA GLY A 469 -32.62 30.69 -5.06
C GLY A 469 -32.65 31.58 -3.81
N ILE A 470 -31.86 32.66 -3.78
CA ILE A 470 -31.87 33.65 -2.69
C ILE A 470 -32.19 35.05 -3.22
N GLY A 471 -32.70 35.92 -2.35
CA GLY A 471 -33.01 37.31 -2.69
C GLY A 471 -33.18 38.18 -1.45
N GLY A 472 -33.19 39.50 -1.65
CA GLY A 472 -33.41 40.47 -0.56
C GLY A 472 -32.31 40.43 0.51
N ALA A 473 -32.70 40.37 1.78
CA ALA A 473 -31.79 40.43 2.92
C ALA A 473 -30.77 39.27 2.94
N ALA A 474 -31.16 38.07 2.51
CA ALA A 474 -30.27 36.91 2.45
C ALA A 474 -29.09 37.14 1.49
N ALA A 475 -29.34 37.80 0.35
CA ALA A 475 -28.31 38.11 -0.63
C ALA A 475 -27.30 39.14 -0.12
N ILE A 476 -27.75 40.10 0.69
CA ILE A 476 -26.87 41.07 1.35
C ILE A 476 -25.92 40.36 2.32
N GLU A 477 -26.43 39.39 3.11
CA GLU A 477 -25.57 38.66 4.04
C GLU A 477 -24.55 37.79 3.30
N VAL A 478 -24.95 37.10 2.22
CA VAL A 478 -24.00 36.34 1.39
C VAL A 478 -22.88 37.24 0.87
N GLY A 479 -23.21 38.43 0.36
CA GLY A 479 -22.21 39.41 -0.07
C GLY A 479 -21.24 39.82 1.06
N ARG A 480 -21.77 40.07 2.26
CA ARG A 480 -20.98 40.41 3.45
C ARG A 480 -20.04 39.26 3.86
N ARG A 481 -20.49 38.02 3.82
CA ARG A 481 -19.68 36.84 4.17
C ARG A 481 -18.58 36.56 3.15
N LEU A 482 -18.87 36.73 1.86
CA LEU A 482 -17.85 36.65 0.81
C LEU A 482 -16.78 37.75 0.97
N ALA A 483 -17.18 38.98 1.33
CA ALA A 483 -16.22 40.03 1.63
C ALA A 483 -15.36 39.74 2.87
N ARG A 484 -15.96 39.19 3.95
CA ARG A 484 -15.21 38.78 5.14
C ARG A 484 -14.23 37.65 4.84
N LEU A 485 -14.63 36.65 4.04
CA LEU A 485 -13.74 35.60 3.56
C LEU A 485 -12.59 36.19 2.73
N ALA A 486 -12.89 37.23 1.95
CA ALA A 486 -11.92 37.91 1.10
C ALA A 486 -10.86 38.74 1.85
N GLU A 487 -10.99 38.91 3.17
CA GLU A 487 -9.97 39.56 4.00
C GLU A 487 -8.70 38.71 4.11
N ASN A 488 -8.84 37.38 4.09
CA ASN A 488 -7.73 36.43 4.28
C ASN A 488 -7.46 35.55 3.04
N SER A 489 -8.39 35.50 2.09
CA SER A 489 -8.30 34.69 0.88
C SER A 489 -8.74 35.49 -0.34
N GLN A 490 -8.37 35.04 -1.55
CA GLN A 490 -8.99 35.57 -2.76
C GLN A 490 -10.37 34.94 -2.93
N VAL A 491 -11.39 35.73 -3.26
CA VAL A 491 -12.75 35.25 -3.53
C VAL A 491 -13.19 35.71 -4.92
N ILE A 492 -13.63 34.78 -5.74
CA ILE A 492 -14.15 35.04 -7.09
C ILE A 492 -15.59 34.53 -7.14
N ALA A 493 -16.58 35.41 -7.19
CA ALA A 493 -17.98 35.00 -7.28
C ALA A 493 -18.61 35.40 -8.61
N VAL A 494 -19.25 34.43 -9.25
CA VAL A 494 -20.11 34.66 -10.41
C VAL A 494 -21.53 34.88 -9.91
N THR A 495 -22.07 36.08 -10.12
CA THR A 495 -23.33 36.50 -9.51
C THR A 495 -24.22 37.26 -10.50
N HIS A 496 -25.52 37.25 -10.25
CA HIS A 496 -26.51 38.08 -10.91
C HIS A 496 -27.22 39.02 -9.93
N LEU A 497 -26.95 38.91 -8.63
CA LEU A 497 -27.53 39.77 -7.61
C LEU A 497 -26.64 40.98 -7.33
N ALA A 498 -27.21 42.17 -7.55
CA ALA A 498 -26.57 43.44 -7.19
C ALA A 498 -26.17 43.47 -5.71
N GLN A 499 -26.97 42.86 -4.83
CA GLN A 499 -26.73 42.80 -3.39
C GLN A 499 -25.42 42.09 -3.04
N VAL A 500 -24.99 41.10 -3.84
CA VAL A 500 -23.72 40.39 -3.66
C VAL A 500 -22.58 41.18 -4.29
N ALA A 501 -22.75 41.64 -5.53
CA ALA A 501 -21.73 42.41 -6.26
C ALA A 501 -21.37 43.75 -5.58
N ALA A 502 -22.25 44.29 -4.75
CA ALA A 502 -22.01 45.50 -3.97
C ALA A 502 -20.79 45.39 -3.04
N PHE A 503 -20.51 44.20 -2.51
CA PHE A 503 -19.44 43.96 -1.54
C PHE A 503 -18.08 43.63 -2.18
N ALA A 504 -18.03 43.43 -3.50
CA ALA A 504 -16.78 43.16 -4.19
C ALA A 504 -15.87 44.41 -4.27
N GLY A 505 -14.58 44.21 -4.03
CA GLY A 505 -13.55 45.22 -4.26
C GLY A 505 -13.20 45.36 -5.75
N ASN A 506 -13.35 44.27 -6.51
CA ASN A 506 -13.14 44.22 -7.95
C ASN A 506 -14.43 43.75 -8.64
N HIS A 507 -14.96 44.53 -9.59
CA HIS A 507 -16.21 44.19 -10.27
C HIS A 507 -15.95 44.06 -11.76
N LEU A 508 -16.02 42.85 -12.29
CA LEU A 508 -15.87 42.56 -13.72
C LEU A 508 -17.25 42.36 -14.35
N SER A 509 -17.49 42.99 -15.51
CA SER A 509 -18.70 42.74 -16.31
C SER A 509 -18.35 42.07 -17.64
N VAL A 510 -19.13 41.06 -18.00
CA VAL A 510 -19.03 40.29 -19.24
C VAL A 510 -20.17 40.67 -20.18
N VAL A 511 -19.85 41.34 -21.29
CA VAL A 511 -20.81 41.90 -22.25
C VAL A 511 -20.63 41.28 -23.63
N LYS A 512 -21.71 41.00 -24.37
CA LYS A 512 -21.59 40.57 -25.77
C LYS A 512 -21.21 41.74 -26.68
N ALA A 513 -20.33 41.49 -27.63
CA ALA A 513 -20.18 42.35 -28.81
C ALA A 513 -21.42 42.21 -29.72
N ASN A 514 -21.59 43.15 -30.65
CA ASN A 514 -22.75 43.21 -31.54
C ASN A 514 -22.94 41.97 -32.44
N ASP A 515 -21.89 41.16 -32.62
CA ASP A 515 -21.89 39.91 -33.37
C ASP A 515 -22.25 38.67 -32.51
N GLY A 516 -22.58 38.88 -31.23
CA GLY A 516 -22.91 37.82 -30.27
C GLY A 516 -21.69 37.16 -29.61
N ALA A 517 -20.47 37.57 -29.96
CA ALA A 517 -19.22 37.08 -29.37
C ALA A 517 -18.81 37.85 -28.11
N VAL A 518 -18.09 37.21 -27.20
CA VAL A 518 -17.31 37.89 -26.14
C VAL A 518 -15.88 38.06 -26.68
N THR A 519 -15.39 39.29 -26.79
CA THR A 519 -14.05 39.62 -27.29
C THR A 519 -13.19 40.24 -26.18
N ALA A 520 -11.92 40.58 -26.44
CA ALA A 520 -11.07 41.11 -25.37
C ALA A 520 -11.64 42.42 -24.77
N SER A 521 -12.37 43.21 -25.56
CA SER A 521 -13.06 44.42 -25.12
C SER A 521 -14.38 44.17 -24.40
N SER A 522 -14.81 42.92 -24.27
CA SER A 522 -16.10 42.50 -23.68
C SER A 522 -16.03 42.21 -22.18
N VAL A 523 -14.84 42.01 -21.63
CA VAL A 523 -14.65 41.89 -20.18
C VAL A 523 -14.01 43.18 -19.69
N ARG A 524 -14.68 43.88 -18.78
CA ARG A 524 -14.20 45.17 -18.25
C ARG A 524 -14.32 45.21 -16.74
N ARG A 525 -13.29 45.76 -16.10
CA ARG A 525 -13.37 46.18 -14.71
C ARG A 525 -14.21 47.45 -14.65
N LEU A 526 -15.21 47.45 -13.77
CA LEU A 526 -16.16 48.54 -13.60
C LEU A 526 -15.77 49.41 -12.41
N GLU A 527 -15.70 50.71 -12.63
CA GLU A 527 -15.37 51.71 -11.62
C GLU A 527 -16.33 52.90 -11.69
N GLY A 528 -16.51 53.59 -10.56
CA GLY A 528 -17.33 54.80 -10.48
C GLY A 528 -18.71 54.66 -11.11
N ALA A 529 -19.02 55.55 -12.06
CA ALA A 529 -20.32 55.60 -12.73
C ALA A 529 -20.66 54.34 -13.55
N GLU A 530 -19.67 53.65 -14.13
CA GLU A 530 -19.90 52.41 -14.87
C GLU A 530 -20.36 51.28 -13.94
N ARG A 531 -19.80 51.24 -12.73
CA ARG A 531 -20.22 50.31 -11.68
C ARG A 531 -21.64 50.62 -11.20
N GLU A 532 -21.97 51.89 -10.96
CA GLU A 532 -23.33 52.30 -10.59
C GLU A 532 -24.38 51.90 -11.66
N ALA A 533 -24.05 52.10 -12.94
CA ALA A 533 -24.92 51.75 -14.06
C ALA A 533 -25.15 50.23 -14.17
N GLU A 534 -24.10 49.42 -14.01
CA GLU A 534 -24.24 47.96 -13.99
C GLU A 534 -25.08 47.49 -12.79
N MET A 535 -24.89 48.09 -11.62
CA MET A 535 -25.68 47.78 -10.43
C MET A 535 -27.15 48.14 -10.62
N ALA A 536 -27.45 49.30 -11.21
CA ALA A 536 -28.79 49.72 -11.59
C ALA A 536 -29.44 48.75 -12.60
N ARG A 537 -28.66 48.26 -13.56
CA ARG A 537 -29.07 47.21 -14.52
C ARG A 537 -29.38 45.89 -13.82
N LEU A 538 -28.56 45.44 -12.88
CA LEU A 538 -28.80 44.20 -12.12
C LEU A 538 -30.06 44.31 -11.24
N LEU A 539 -30.35 45.50 -10.70
CA LEU A 539 -31.53 45.73 -9.86
C LEU A 539 -32.83 45.83 -10.65
N SER A 540 -32.83 46.55 -11.77
CA SER A 540 -34.06 46.99 -12.45
C SER A 540 -34.15 46.60 -13.93
N GLY A 541 -33.07 46.06 -14.50
CA GLY A 541 -32.91 45.87 -15.94
C GLY A 541 -32.62 47.16 -16.71
N LEU A 542 -32.65 48.33 -16.07
CA LEU A 542 -32.45 49.65 -16.69
C LEU A 542 -31.19 50.31 -16.12
N ALA A 543 -30.15 50.43 -16.95
CA ALA A 543 -28.88 51.05 -16.54
C ALA A 543 -29.00 52.56 -16.24
N ASP A 544 -29.93 53.25 -16.91
CA ASP A 544 -30.07 54.71 -16.85
C ASP A 544 -31.23 55.19 -15.97
N SER A 545 -31.83 54.31 -15.16
CA SER A 545 -32.93 54.70 -14.26
C SER A 545 -32.39 55.43 -13.04
N ASP A 546 -32.76 56.70 -12.86
CA ASP A 546 -32.35 57.52 -11.70
C ASP A 546 -32.68 56.86 -10.35
N ALA A 547 -33.86 56.21 -10.26
CA ALA A 547 -34.28 55.50 -9.06
C ALA A 547 -33.39 54.26 -8.81
N ALA A 548 -33.05 53.50 -9.85
CA ALA A 548 -32.20 52.33 -9.74
C ALA A 548 -30.74 52.71 -9.41
N ILE A 549 -30.22 53.80 -9.97
CA ILE A 549 -28.90 54.34 -9.65
C ILE A 549 -28.84 54.79 -8.18
N THR A 550 -29.90 55.43 -7.68
CA THR A 550 -29.98 55.82 -6.26
C THR A 550 -29.91 54.59 -5.35
N HIS A 551 -30.67 53.54 -5.66
CA HIS A 551 -30.63 52.31 -4.88
C HIS A 551 -29.29 51.54 -5.04
N ALA A 552 -28.67 51.59 -6.23
CA ALA A 552 -27.35 51.04 -6.44
C ALA A 552 -26.28 51.71 -5.57
N ARG A 553 -26.33 53.05 -5.43
CA ARG A 553 -25.41 53.80 -4.55
C ARG A 553 -25.59 53.41 -3.08
N GLU A 554 -26.83 53.24 -2.63
CA GLU A 554 -27.11 52.74 -1.28
C GLU A 554 -26.49 51.37 -1.06
N LEU A 555 -26.68 50.42 -1.97
CA LEU A 555 -26.05 49.09 -1.86
C LEU A 555 -24.53 49.16 -1.87
N LEU A 556 -23.92 49.93 -2.78
CA LEU A 556 -22.46 50.08 -2.85
C LEU A 556 -21.89 50.68 -1.55
N SER A 557 -22.64 51.56 -0.88
CA SER A 557 -22.24 52.10 0.43
C SER A 557 -22.23 51.07 1.56
N LEU A 558 -23.01 49.98 1.44
CA LEU A 558 -23.00 48.89 2.42
C LEU A 558 -21.72 48.03 2.32
N GLY A 559 -21.13 47.98 1.12
CA GLY A 559 -19.90 47.24 0.84
C GLY A 559 -18.61 48.04 1.03
N ALA A 560 -18.71 49.37 1.16
CA ALA A 560 -17.55 50.21 1.45
C ALA A 560 -17.06 49.96 2.89
N PRO A 561 -15.74 49.84 3.14
CA PRO A 561 -15.22 49.73 4.49
C PRO A 561 -15.66 50.96 5.29
N ALA A 562 -16.11 50.74 6.53
CA ALA A 562 -16.46 51.85 7.44
C ALA A 562 -15.24 52.76 7.60
N ALA A 563 -15.40 54.04 7.27
CA ALA A 563 -14.34 55.05 7.25
C ALA A 563 -13.70 55.30 8.63
#